data_AF-R5XXR3-F1
#
_entry.id   AF-R5XXR3-F1
#
_cell.length_a   1.000
_cell.length_b   1.000
_cell.length_c   1.000
_cell.angle_alpha   90.00
_cell.angle_beta   90.00
_cell.angle_gamma   90.00
#
_symmetry.space_group_name_H-M   'P 1'
#
loop_
_entity.id
_entity.type
_entity.pdbx_description
1 polymer ?
#
loop_
_entity_poly.entity_id
_entity_poly.type
_entity_poly.pdbx_seq_one_letter_code
_entity_poly.pdbx_strand_id
1 'polypeptide(L)'
;MNKIGRALYFPRDCYFNISVLVKNPNAAFSHVIAGYYAGIGTIGDSHNLLSKEFDPRIRLVSIITDLDIPEDEILEKNLCLHCKKCMKNCPSKCFSENGKDIYKMDKVVCTDIKICNILQINNFIT
;
A
#
# COMPACT_ATOMS: atom_id res chain seq x y z
N MET A 1 35.96 3.84 -6.58
CA MET A 1 35.66 5.23 -7.00
C MET A 1 34.28 5.59 -6.44
N ASN A 2 34.20 6.52 -5.49
CA ASN A 2 32.93 6.94 -4.90
C ASN A 2 32.16 7.78 -5.92
N LYS A 3 31.31 7.15 -6.74
CA LYS A 3 30.34 7.87 -7.57
C LYS A 3 29.31 8.50 -6.63
N ILE A 4 29.26 9.82 -6.62
CA ILE A 4 28.18 10.57 -5.97
C ILE A 4 26.99 10.52 -6.93
N GLY A 5 26.04 9.62 -6.65
CA GLY A 5 24.77 9.53 -7.38
C GLY A 5 23.78 10.61 -6.93
N ARG A 6 22.86 10.97 -7.82
CA ARG A 6 21.74 11.86 -7.51
C ARG A 6 20.65 11.03 -6.85
N ALA A 7 20.11 11.50 -5.74
CA ALA A 7 19.02 10.85 -5.04
C ALA A 7 17.85 11.83 -4.84
N LEU A 8 16.63 11.35 -5.08
CA LEU A 8 15.38 12.05 -4.79
C LEU A 8 14.61 11.26 -3.73
N TYR A 9 14.29 11.92 -2.62
CA TYR A 9 13.43 11.36 -1.59
C TYR A 9 11.97 11.54 -1.97
N PHE A 10 11.22 10.43 -2.04
CA PHE A 10 9.77 10.44 -2.26
C PHE A 10 9.06 10.10 -0.94
N PRO A 11 8.54 11.11 -0.20
CA PRO A 11 7.79 10.85 1.03
C PRO A 11 6.48 10.12 0.76
N ARG A 12 6.02 9.39 1.77
CA ARG A 12 4.76 8.64 1.77
C ARG A 12 3.55 9.52 1.43
N ASP A 13 3.56 10.77 1.89
CA ASP A 13 2.50 11.75 1.74
C ASP A 13 2.88 12.85 0.74
N CYS A 14 3.44 12.50 -0.43
CA CYS A 14 3.70 13.47 -1.53
C CYS A 14 2.45 14.21 -2.06
N TYR A 15 1.28 13.93 -1.53
CA TYR A 15 0.03 14.58 -1.89
C TYR A 15 -0.08 15.87 -1.08
N PHE A 16 0.13 17.02 -1.73
CA PHE A 16 -0.13 18.33 -1.12
C PHE A 16 -1.50 18.39 -0.42
N ASN A 17 -2.50 17.71 -0.98
CA ASN A 17 -3.83 17.56 -0.39
C ASN A 17 -4.46 16.20 -0.79
N ILE A 18 -5.22 15.58 0.11
CA ILE A 18 -5.99 14.35 -0.15
C ILE A 18 -7.00 14.50 -1.31
N SER A 19 -7.48 15.72 -1.58
CA SER A 19 -8.37 16.02 -2.70
C SER A 19 -7.75 15.67 -4.07
N VAL A 20 -6.42 15.72 -4.18
CA VAL A 20 -5.69 15.31 -5.39
C VAL A 20 -5.84 13.81 -5.61
N LEU A 21 -5.76 13.02 -4.54
CA LEU A 21 -5.98 11.57 -4.59
C LEU A 21 -7.42 11.20 -4.93
N VAL A 22 -8.39 11.94 -4.40
CA VAL A 22 -9.81 11.74 -4.76
C VAL A 22 -10.05 12.01 -6.24
N LYS A 23 -9.43 13.06 -6.79
CA LYS A 23 -9.55 13.43 -8.21
C LYS A 23 -8.79 12.47 -9.13
N ASN A 24 -7.59 12.06 -8.73
CA ASN A 24 -6.77 11.11 -9.48
C ASN A 24 -5.98 10.20 -8.51
N PRO A 25 -6.51 9.00 -8.19
CA PRO A 25 -5.89 8.10 -7.23
C PRO A 25 -4.63 7.40 -7.75
N ASN A 26 -4.27 7.62 -9.02
CA ASN A 26 -3.04 7.14 -9.63
C ASN A 26 -1.98 8.25 -9.76
N ALA A 27 -2.23 9.44 -9.18
CA ALA A 27 -1.38 10.62 -9.36
C ALA A 27 -0.02 10.56 -8.65
N ALA A 28 0.25 9.55 -7.81
CA ALA A 28 1.54 9.43 -7.13
C ALA A 28 2.20 8.07 -7.30
N PHE A 29 3.49 8.09 -7.00
CA PHE A 29 4.34 6.93 -6.94
C PHE A 29 3.84 5.93 -5.89
N SER A 30 3.65 4.69 -6.31
CA SER A 30 3.16 3.64 -5.43
C SER A 30 4.33 2.94 -4.71
N HIS A 31 4.52 3.27 -3.43
CA HIS A 31 5.49 2.57 -2.58
C HIS A 31 5.20 1.08 -2.39
N VAL A 32 3.94 0.65 -2.47
CA VAL A 32 3.55 -0.78 -2.36
C VAL A 32 4.16 -1.57 -3.51
N ILE A 33 3.89 -1.14 -4.74
CA ILE A 33 4.47 -1.75 -5.95
C ILE A 33 6.01 -1.68 -5.94
N ALA A 34 6.60 -0.55 -5.53
CA ALA A 34 8.05 -0.44 -5.41
C ALA A 34 8.63 -1.46 -4.41
N GLY A 35 8.00 -1.62 -3.24
CA GLY A 35 8.42 -2.60 -2.25
C GLY A 35 8.21 -4.06 -2.68
N TYR A 36 7.21 -4.34 -3.51
CA TYR A 36 7.01 -5.65 -4.12
C TYR A 36 8.20 -6.00 -5.05
N TYR A 37 8.57 -5.08 -5.94
CA TYR A 37 9.71 -5.28 -6.84
C TYR A 37 11.06 -5.30 -6.12
N ALA A 38 11.18 -4.60 -4.98
CA ALA A 38 12.37 -4.62 -4.14
C ALA A 38 12.43 -5.84 -3.19
N GLY A 39 11.60 -6.87 -3.38
CA GLY A 39 11.66 -8.10 -2.59
C GLY A 39 11.22 -7.98 -1.12
N ILE A 40 10.70 -6.83 -0.68
CA ILE A 40 10.30 -6.58 0.71
C ILE A 40 9.14 -7.50 1.13
N GLY A 41 8.26 -7.85 0.19
CA GLY A 41 7.05 -8.60 0.49
C GLY A 41 6.15 -8.88 -0.71
N THR A 42 4.94 -9.37 -0.43
CA THR A 42 3.91 -9.63 -1.45
C THR A 42 2.66 -8.78 -1.22
N ILE A 43 1.87 -8.58 -2.27
CA ILE A 43 0.66 -7.74 -2.18
C ILE A 43 -0.51 -8.61 -1.69
N GLY A 44 -1.11 -8.21 -0.58
CA GLY A 44 -2.28 -8.91 -0.04
C GLY A 44 -3.61 -8.42 -0.62
N ASP A 45 -4.67 -9.17 -0.35
CA ASP A 45 -6.06 -8.80 -0.70
C ASP A 45 -6.50 -7.42 -0.18
N SER A 46 -5.82 -6.89 0.84
CA SER A 46 -6.04 -5.55 1.40
C SER A 46 -5.36 -4.41 0.61
N HIS A 47 -4.68 -4.71 -0.49
CA HIS A 47 -3.83 -3.79 -1.27
C HIS A 47 -2.58 -3.27 -0.54
N ASN A 48 -2.32 -3.75 0.68
CA ASN A 48 -1.08 -3.44 1.41
C ASN A 48 0.02 -4.45 1.05
N LEU A 49 1.28 -3.99 1.15
CA LEU A 49 2.44 -4.87 1.10
C LEU A 49 2.55 -5.65 2.42
N LEU A 50 2.59 -6.98 2.32
CA LEU A 50 2.82 -7.90 3.43
C LEU A 50 4.30 -8.22 3.50
N SER A 51 4.98 -7.82 4.56
CA SER A 51 6.36 -8.25 4.85
C SER A 51 6.37 -9.53 5.69
N LYS A 52 7.48 -10.30 5.64
CA LYS A 52 7.62 -11.53 6.43
C LYS A 52 7.63 -11.28 7.95
N GLU A 53 8.18 -10.15 8.39
CA GLU A 53 8.41 -9.85 9.80
C GLU A 53 7.26 -9.05 10.43
N PHE A 54 6.64 -8.14 9.68
CA PHE A 54 5.69 -7.16 10.23
C PHE A 54 4.30 -7.20 9.58
N ASP A 55 4.04 -8.15 8.67
CA ASP A 55 2.81 -8.24 7.90
C ASP A 55 2.50 -6.86 7.21
N PRO A 56 1.26 -6.31 7.14
CA PRO A 56 1.02 -5.00 6.51
C PRO A 56 1.31 -3.81 7.43
N ARG A 57 1.83 -4.01 8.65
CA ARG A 57 2.05 -2.92 9.62
C ARG A 57 3.38 -2.18 9.38
N ILE A 58 3.65 -1.87 8.12
CA ILE A 58 4.86 -1.16 7.69
C ILE A 58 4.49 0.13 6.97
N ARG A 59 5.32 1.16 7.13
CA ARG A 59 5.26 2.38 6.34
C ARG A 59 6.44 2.39 5.39
N LEU A 60 6.16 2.59 4.12
CA LEU A 60 7.17 2.60 3.06
C LEU A 60 7.38 4.03 2.58
N VAL A 61 8.63 4.34 2.29
CA VAL A 61 9.09 5.51 1.54
C VAL A 61 10.04 5.01 0.47
N SER A 62 10.34 5.81 -0.54
CA SER A 62 11.24 5.40 -1.61
C SER A 62 12.27 6.48 -1.91
N ILE A 63 13.47 6.04 -2.24
CA ILE A 63 14.54 6.89 -2.76
C ILE A 63 14.75 6.48 -4.20
N ILE A 64 14.62 7.44 -5.11
CA ILE A 64 14.90 7.24 -6.53
C ILE A 64 16.32 7.74 -6.77
N THR A 65 17.19 6.88 -7.29
CA THR A 65 18.61 7.18 -7.48
C THR A 65 19.10 6.71 -8.84
N ASP A 66 20.13 7.38 -9.37
CA ASP A 66 20.88 6.96 -10.55
C ASP A 66 22.12 6.12 -10.22
N LEU A 67 22.31 5.81 -8.92
CA LEU A 67 23.35 4.91 -8.47
C LEU A 67 23.08 3.50 -9.02
N ASP A 68 24.16 2.87 -9.50
CA ASP A 68 24.15 1.48 -9.93
C ASP A 68 24.16 0.56 -8.70
N ILE A 69 23.01 -0.04 -8.39
CA ILE A 69 22.77 -0.88 -7.21
C ILE A 69 22.24 -2.23 -7.71
N PRO A 70 22.74 -3.37 -7.20
CA PRO A 70 22.20 -4.68 -7.55
C PRO A 70 20.74 -4.79 -7.12
N GLU A 71 19.93 -5.42 -7.96
CA GLU A 71 18.53 -5.71 -7.67
C GLU A 71 18.38 -6.84 -6.64
N ASP A 72 17.33 -6.73 -5.82
CA ASP A 72 16.88 -7.81 -4.95
C ASP A 72 15.90 -8.74 -5.69
N GLU A 73 15.88 -10.02 -5.34
CA GLU A 73 14.92 -10.97 -5.89
C GLU A 73 13.50 -10.72 -5.37
N ILE A 74 12.52 -10.84 -6.27
CA ILE A 74 11.10 -10.74 -5.91
C ILE A 74 10.72 -11.96 -5.07
N LEU A 75 9.93 -11.75 -4.02
CA LEU A 75 9.43 -12.84 -3.21
C LEU A 75 8.35 -13.65 -3.95
N GLU A 76 8.68 -14.87 -4.38
CA GLU A 76 7.76 -15.73 -5.12
C GLU A 76 6.57 -16.22 -4.30
N LYS A 77 6.81 -16.50 -3.01
CA LYS A 77 5.76 -17.04 -2.12
C LYS A 77 4.79 -15.94 -1.71
N ASN A 78 3.54 -16.07 -2.15
CA ASN A 78 2.45 -15.23 -1.66
C ASN A 78 2.24 -15.40 -0.15
N LEU A 79 2.28 -14.29 0.59
CA LEU A 79 2.08 -14.26 2.04
C LEU A 79 0.61 -14.09 2.42
N CYS A 80 -0.25 -13.70 1.48
CA CYS A 80 -1.67 -13.58 1.73
C CYS A 80 -2.32 -14.95 1.88
N LEU A 81 -3.01 -15.16 3.00
CA LEU A 81 -3.73 -16.41 3.28
C LEU A 81 -5.16 -16.43 2.72
N HIS A 82 -5.57 -15.40 1.97
CA HIS A 82 -6.94 -15.20 1.49
C HIS A 82 -8.02 -15.36 2.57
N CYS A 83 -7.70 -14.92 3.80
CA CYS A 83 -8.54 -15.17 4.98
C CYS A 83 -9.82 -14.31 5.04
N LYS A 84 -10.04 -13.41 4.07
CA LYS A 84 -11.18 -12.48 3.99
C LYS A 84 -11.31 -11.49 5.16
N LYS A 85 -10.35 -11.43 6.10
CA LYS A 85 -10.41 -10.51 7.26
C LYS A 85 -10.41 -9.04 6.84
N CYS A 86 -9.62 -8.67 5.83
CA CYS A 86 -9.61 -7.31 5.29
C CYS A 86 -10.98 -6.89 4.75
N MET A 87 -11.65 -7.75 4.00
CA MET A 87 -12.99 -7.49 3.47
C MET A 87 -14.04 -7.39 4.58
N LYS A 88 -14.02 -8.32 5.55
CA LYS A 88 -15.00 -8.34 6.65
C LYS A 88 -14.88 -7.15 7.60
N ASN A 89 -13.65 -6.73 7.92
CA ASN A 89 -13.40 -5.72 8.94
C ASN A 89 -13.21 -4.31 8.36
N CYS A 90 -13.21 -4.14 7.04
CA CYS A 90 -13.09 -2.84 6.41
C CYS A 90 -14.29 -1.95 6.81
N PRO A 91 -14.08 -0.84 7.53
CA PRO A 91 -15.19 0.01 7.95
C PRO A 91 -15.94 0.60 6.76
N SER A 92 -15.21 0.99 5.71
CA SER A 92 -15.79 1.55 4.49
C SER A 92 -16.35 0.52 3.52
N LYS A 93 -16.17 -0.79 3.80
CA LYS A 93 -16.60 -1.89 2.92
C LYS A 93 -16.15 -1.70 1.47
N CYS A 94 -14.93 -1.20 1.27
CA CYS A 94 -14.42 -0.85 -0.05
C CYS A 94 -13.92 -2.04 -0.88
N PHE A 95 -13.98 -3.27 -0.37
CA PHE A 95 -13.47 -4.46 -1.06
C PHE A 95 -14.60 -5.31 -1.64
N SER A 96 -14.39 -5.79 -2.87
CA SER A 96 -15.25 -6.78 -3.54
C SER A 96 -14.41 -7.89 -4.16
N GLU A 97 -14.89 -9.13 -4.10
CA GLU A 97 -14.22 -10.27 -4.74
C GLU A 97 -14.18 -10.10 -6.27
N ASN A 98 -13.04 -10.47 -6.89
CA ASN A 98 -12.84 -10.36 -8.34
C ASN A 98 -12.54 -11.72 -9.01
N GLY A 99 -12.85 -12.82 -8.31
CA GLY A 99 -12.82 -14.18 -8.86
C GLY A 99 -11.46 -14.79 -9.19
N LYS A 100 -10.37 -14.01 -9.31
CA LYS A 100 -9.05 -14.55 -9.71
C LYS A 100 -7.82 -13.97 -9.02
N ASP A 101 -7.88 -12.79 -8.41
CA ASP A 101 -6.71 -12.11 -7.83
C ASP A 101 -7.08 -11.27 -6.59
N ILE A 102 -6.11 -10.46 -6.12
CA ILE A 102 -6.27 -9.38 -5.13
C ILE A 102 -7.65 -8.74 -5.29
N TYR A 103 -8.37 -8.56 -4.18
CA TYR A 103 -9.74 -8.00 -4.19
C TYR A 103 -9.80 -6.70 -4.98
N LYS A 104 -10.93 -6.42 -5.62
CA LYS A 104 -11.14 -5.09 -6.20
C LYS A 104 -11.38 -4.11 -5.04
N MET A 105 -10.55 -3.07 -4.96
CA MET A 105 -10.70 -1.99 -3.97
C MET A 105 -11.33 -0.77 -4.65
N ASP A 106 -12.46 -0.31 -4.13
CA ASP A 106 -13.03 0.98 -4.45
C ASP A 106 -12.23 2.09 -3.75
N LYS A 107 -11.35 2.75 -4.51
CA LYS A 107 -10.47 3.79 -4.01
C LYS A 107 -11.24 5.04 -3.56
N VAL A 108 -12.39 5.33 -4.16
CA VAL A 108 -13.20 6.51 -3.81
C VAL A 108 -13.83 6.30 -2.45
N VAL A 109 -14.47 5.15 -2.24
CA VAL A 109 -15.06 4.77 -0.96
C VAL A 109 -14.00 4.63 0.14
N CYS A 110 -12.82 4.13 -0.20
CA CYS A 110 -11.68 4.05 0.73
C CYS A 110 -11.18 5.42 1.19
N THR A 111 -11.16 6.41 0.27
CA THR A 111 -10.64 7.76 0.56
C THR A 111 -11.67 8.66 1.24
N ASP A 112 -12.95 8.28 1.25
CA ASP A 112 -13.98 9.04 1.95
C ASP A 112 -13.87 8.89 3.48
N ILE A 113 -13.14 9.84 4.08
CA ILE A 113 -12.81 9.93 5.52
C ILE A 113 -14.07 9.87 6.41
N LYS A 114 -15.23 10.31 5.93
CA LYS A 114 -16.47 10.34 6.72
C LYS A 114 -16.88 8.94 7.17
N ILE A 115 -16.66 7.93 6.33
CA ILE A 115 -17.07 6.56 6.62
C ILE A 115 -16.07 5.88 7.57
N CYS A 116 -14.76 6.17 7.41
CA CYS A 116 -13.72 5.51 8.20
C CYS A 116 -13.63 6.03 9.64
N ASN A 117 -13.69 7.36 9.84
CA ASN A 117 -13.56 7.96 11.18
C ASN A 117 -14.77 7.70 12.09
N ILE A 118 -16.00 7.70 11.55
CA ILE A 118 -17.21 7.46 12.35
C ILE A 118 -17.25 6.01 12.86
N LEU A 119 -16.83 5.04 12.05
CA LEU A 119 -16.89 3.63 12.40
C LEU A 119 -15.72 3.15 13.27
N GLN A 120 -14.53 3.78 13.18
CA GLN A 120 -13.43 3.46 14.09
C GLN A 120 -13.66 3.99 15.51
N ILE A 121 -14.30 5.16 15.68
CA ILE A 121 -14.60 5.71 17.01
C ILE A 121 -15.62 4.82 17.74
N ASN A 122 -16.65 4.32 17.06
CA ASN A 122 -17.70 3.51 17.69
C ASN A 122 -17.26 2.08 18.07
N ASN A 123 -16.20 1.53 17.46
CA ASN A 123 -15.68 0.18 17.75
C ASN A 123 -14.47 0.16 18.71
N PHE A 124 -13.97 1.32 19.15
CA PHE A 124 -12.89 1.42 20.14
C PHE A 124 -13.39 1.79 21.54
N ILE A 125 -14.69 2.10 21.70
CA ILE A 125 -15.32 2.52 22.97
C ILE A 125 -16.27 1.41 23.52
N THR A 126 -16.22 0.19 22.96
CA THR A 126 -16.94 -0.99 23.48
C THR A 126 -16.00 -2.14 23.71
#